data_AF-A0A9D5A817-F1
#
_entry.id   AF-A0A9D5A817-F1
#
_cell.length_a   1.000
_cell.length_b   1.000
_cell.length_c   1.000
_cell.angle_alpha   90.00
_cell.angle_beta   90.00
_cell.angle_gamma   90.00
#
_symmetry.space_group_name_H-M   'P 1'
#
loop_
_entity.id
_entity.type
_entity.pdbx_description
1 polymer ?
#
loop_
_entity_poly.entity_id
_entity_poly.type
_entity_poly.pdbx_seq_one_letter_code
_entity_poly.pdbx_strand_id
1 'polypeptide(L)'
;MWPVFLREFLQYLPRQETHLLNDDGKIDHARDSPVNNEPPNGSIPIPRDIVAVSPDSGSTAAINAGIPSYIFAEKLVPVLVDLFLQAPTAEKYIVYPEVIQSLGRCMTTRRDNPDSALWRLAVEAFNRVLVDYVTKSTKGGPQSGITKPVRTRIWKEIADVYEIFLVGYCGRALSSNSLSAVALEADESLEMTILETLGDTVLKLPIDTPADVVERLVSTLDRCASRTCSLPVETVELMPPHCSRFSLTCLQKLFSLSSYSNEINWNMTRSEVSKISIMVLMNRCEYILSRFLTDEKGLGEYPLPKARLEEINYVLQELARLLIHPDVVSILPLHPCLRTDLVEDKEKRGNRSHLFVLLPSFCELVTSRELRIRELVQVLLQLITKELCLEKLSLACEKFTSR
;
A
#
# COMPACT_ATOMS: atom_id res chain seq x y z
N MET A 1 25.35 6.47 25.80
CA MET A 1 26.09 7.27 24.78
C MET A 1 25.59 7.03 23.36
N TRP A 2 25.10 5.83 23.04
CA TRP A 2 24.57 5.49 21.73
C TRP A 2 23.47 6.42 21.20
N PRO A 3 22.42 6.78 21.97
CA PRO A 3 21.35 7.62 21.43
C PRO A 3 21.82 9.02 21.06
N VAL A 4 22.72 9.61 21.85
CA VAL A 4 23.33 10.91 21.56
C VAL A 4 24.15 10.83 20.28
N PHE A 5 25.04 9.84 20.20
CA PHE A 5 25.89 9.64 19.02
C PHE A 5 25.06 9.41 17.75
N LEU A 6 24.08 8.52 17.77
CA LEU A 6 23.21 8.25 16.62
C LEU A 6 22.42 9.48 16.19
N ARG A 7 21.94 10.30 17.15
CA ARG A 7 21.24 11.55 16.84
C ARG A 7 22.12 12.57 16.12
N GLU A 8 23.42 12.63 16.38
CA GLU A 8 24.34 13.48 15.61
C GLU A 8 24.38 13.07 14.14
N PHE A 9 24.34 11.77 13.83
CA PHE A 9 24.28 11.30 12.43
C PHE A 9 22.94 11.68 11.78
N LEU A 10 21.83 11.55 12.50
CA LEU A 10 20.51 11.88 11.97
C LEU A 10 20.38 13.36 11.56
N GLN A 11 21.15 14.26 12.18
CA GLN A 11 21.12 15.69 11.86
C GLN A 11 21.54 16.01 10.42
N TYR A 12 22.31 15.12 9.78
CA TYR A 12 22.80 15.27 8.40
C TYR A 12 21.89 14.63 7.36
N LEU A 13 20.82 13.93 7.78
CA LEU A 13 19.81 13.39 6.88
C LEU A 13 18.76 14.46 6.52
N PRO A 14 17.99 14.28 5.44
CA PRO A 14 16.91 15.18 5.07
C PRO A 14 15.96 15.47 6.25
N ARG A 15 15.72 16.75 6.51
CA ARG A 15 14.83 17.22 7.57
C ARG A 15 13.45 17.54 7.00
N GLN A 16 12.45 17.57 7.86
CA GLN A 16 11.14 18.11 7.50
C GLN A 16 11.32 19.58 7.14
N GLU A 17 10.94 19.97 5.92
CA GLU A 17 10.68 21.37 5.63
C GLU A 17 9.51 21.78 6.53
N THR A 18 9.81 22.52 7.60
CA THR A 18 8.79 23.35 8.23
C THR A 18 8.44 24.41 7.19
N HIS A 19 7.45 24.12 6.35
CA HIS A 19 6.77 25.17 5.59
C HIS A 19 6.26 26.17 6.62
N LEU A 20 6.94 27.33 6.67
CA LEU A 20 6.39 28.52 7.28
C LEU A 20 5.06 28.78 6.58
N LEU A 21 3.97 28.60 7.31
CA LEU A 21 2.70 29.23 7.01
C LEU A 21 2.97 30.74 6.94
N ASN A 22 3.11 31.26 5.73
CA ASN A 22 2.97 32.66 5.34
C ASN A 22 3.03 32.69 3.81
N ASP A 23 1.89 32.59 3.14
CA ASP A 23 1.23 33.78 2.60
C ASP A 23 -0.11 33.40 1.95
N ASP A 24 -1.10 34.25 2.18
CA ASP A 24 -2.45 34.15 1.66
C ASP A 24 -2.47 34.23 0.12
N GLY A 25 -3.26 33.35 -0.52
CA GLY A 25 -3.43 33.34 -1.96
C GLY A 25 -4.76 32.74 -2.37
N LYS A 26 -5.81 33.57 -2.26
CA LYS A 26 -7.21 33.36 -2.63
C LYS A 26 -7.47 32.35 -3.76
N ILE A 27 -8.43 31.48 -3.48
CA ILE A 27 -9.34 30.83 -4.44
C ILE A 27 -9.95 31.93 -5.33
N ASP A 28 -9.85 31.79 -6.65
CA ASP A 28 -10.82 32.44 -7.54
C ASP A 28 -11.20 31.55 -8.72
N HIS A 29 -12.51 31.41 -8.85
CA HIS A 29 -13.23 30.72 -9.91
C HIS A 29 -13.12 31.52 -11.21
N ALA A 30 -12.87 30.82 -12.32
CA ALA A 30 -12.99 31.36 -13.66
C ALA A 30 -14.46 31.61 -14.02
N ARG A 31 -14.84 32.87 -14.28
CA ARG A 31 -15.92 33.26 -15.22
C ARG A 31 -15.61 34.61 -15.87
N ASP A 32 -15.60 34.57 -17.20
CA ASP A 32 -16.01 35.55 -18.21
C ASP A 32 -15.55 37.03 -18.16
N SER A 33 -14.84 37.40 -19.23
CA SER A 33 -14.53 38.74 -19.76
C SER A 33 -15.79 39.59 -20.01
N PRO A 34 -15.73 40.95 -20.19
CA PRO A 34 -15.03 41.58 -21.34
C PRO A 34 -14.41 43.00 -21.15
N VAL A 35 -13.34 43.25 -21.93
CA VAL A 35 -13.06 44.43 -22.80
C VAL A 35 -13.04 45.86 -22.22
N ASN A 36 -11.86 46.51 -22.17
CA ASN A 36 -11.50 47.68 -23.01
C ASN A 36 -10.16 48.39 -22.65
N ASN A 37 -9.39 48.68 -23.72
CA ASN A 37 -8.54 49.85 -24.02
C ASN A 37 -7.15 50.08 -23.35
N GLU A 38 -6.13 49.99 -24.22
CA GLU A 38 -4.73 50.46 -24.14
C GLU A 38 -4.58 52.03 -24.18
N PRO A 39 -3.37 52.64 -24.33
CA PRO A 39 -2.17 52.72 -23.45
C PRO A 39 -1.62 54.21 -23.46
N PRO A 40 -0.31 54.59 -23.54
CA PRO A 40 0.99 54.05 -23.09
C PRO A 40 1.94 55.12 -22.40
N ASN A 41 3.21 54.74 -22.20
CA ASN A 41 4.46 55.52 -21.98
C ASN A 41 4.98 55.60 -20.53
N GLY A 42 6.27 55.37 -20.22
CA GLY A 42 7.43 55.09 -21.06
C GLY A 42 8.69 54.73 -20.22
N SER A 43 9.49 53.83 -20.79
CA SER A 43 10.97 53.73 -20.84
C SER A 43 11.95 54.17 -19.72
N ILE A 44 12.70 53.15 -19.20
CA ILE A 44 14.20 52.96 -19.18
C ILE A 44 15.06 53.89 -18.24
N PRO A 45 16.23 53.48 -17.67
CA PRO A 45 16.61 52.35 -16.81
C PRO A 45 17.59 52.74 -15.63
N ILE A 46 18.05 51.71 -14.89
CA ILE A 46 19.19 51.55 -13.95
C ILE A 46 20.44 52.45 -14.20
N PRO A 47 21.31 52.70 -13.19
CA PRO A 47 22.48 51.81 -13.01
C PRO A 47 22.85 51.45 -11.56
N ARG A 48 23.42 50.24 -11.46
CA ARG A 48 24.18 49.67 -10.34
C ARG A 48 25.37 50.56 -10.00
N ASP A 49 25.78 50.60 -8.73
CA ASP A 49 27.20 50.48 -8.43
C ASP A 49 27.55 50.17 -6.97
N ILE A 50 28.66 49.41 -6.85
CA ILE A 50 29.63 49.33 -5.76
C ILE A 50 29.36 48.34 -4.61
N VAL A 51 30.06 47.21 -4.77
CA VAL A 51 30.57 46.32 -3.73
C VAL A 51 31.50 47.09 -2.78
N ALA A 52 31.27 47.00 -1.48
CA ALA A 52 32.28 47.24 -0.46
C ALA A 52 32.23 46.10 0.57
N VAL A 53 33.28 45.29 0.58
CA VAL A 53 33.58 44.31 1.63
C VAL A 53 34.43 45.02 2.68
N SER A 54 34.08 44.85 3.95
CA SER A 54 34.97 45.06 5.09
C SER A 54 34.63 44.02 6.18
N PRO A 55 35.62 43.33 6.78
CA PRO A 55 35.41 42.23 7.72
C PRO A 55 35.52 42.67 9.21
N ASP A 56 35.29 41.68 10.08
CA ASP A 56 35.32 41.67 11.57
C ASP A 56 34.04 42.19 12.25
N SER A 57 33.44 41.52 13.25
CA SER A 57 34.03 40.63 14.26
C SER A 57 32.94 39.78 14.95
N GLY A 58 33.28 38.53 15.29
CA GLY A 58 32.73 37.77 16.43
C GLY A 58 31.22 37.52 16.52
N SER A 59 30.74 36.42 15.94
CA SER A 59 29.58 35.70 16.48
C SER A 59 29.63 34.22 16.11
N THR A 60 29.96 33.39 17.10
CA THR A 60 29.72 31.94 17.11
C THR A 60 28.22 31.68 17.22
N ALA A 61 27.49 31.83 16.11
CA ALA A 61 26.11 31.34 15.95
C ALA A 61 25.68 31.45 14.48
N ALA A 62 26.31 30.68 13.60
CA ALA A 62 25.73 30.38 12.30
C ALA A 62 25.78 28.86 12.13
N ILE A 63 24.81 28.18 12.75
CA ILE A 63 24.43 26.85 12.30
C ILE A 63 23.96 27.06 10.87
N ASN A 64 24.83 26.77 9.91
CA ASN A 64 24.48 26.69 8.52
C ASN A 64 23.22 25.83 8.44
N ALA A 65 22.10 26.44 8.05
CA ALA A 65 20.96 25.76 7.46
C ALA A 65 21.45 25.16 6.13
N GLY A 66 22.32 24.15 6.24
CA GLY A 66 22.95 23.49 5.12
C GLY A 66 21.91 22.65 4.45
N ILE A 67 21.67 22.94 3.18
CA ILE A 67 21.00 22.03 2.25
C ILE A 67 21.61 20.64 2.48
N PRO A 68 20.82 19.62 2.87
CA PRO A 68 21.35 18.29 3.08
C PRO A 68 22.07 17.83 1.81
N SER A 69 23.37 17.58 1.90
CA SER A 69 24.11 17.01 0.78
C SER A 69 23.64 15.57 0.60
N TYR A 70 22.77 15.33 -0.38
CA TYR A 70 22.24 13.99 -0.66
C TYR A 70 23.37 12.96 -0.88
N ILE A 71 24.49 13.37 -1.49
CA ILE A 71 25.68 12.53 -1.68
C ILE A 71 26.31 12.13 -0.34
N PHE A 72 26.37 13.04 0.63
CA PHE A 72 26.83 12.71 1.97
C PHE A 72 25.86 11.76 2.66
N ALA A 73 24.56 12.04 2.57
CA ALA A 73 23.52 11.18 3.14
C ALA A 73 23.55 9.75 2.55
N GLU A 74 23.83 9.60 1.26
CA GLU A 74 24.01 8.29 0.60
C GLU A 74 25.12 7.45 1.26
N LYS A 75 26.23 8.08 1.67
CA LYS A 75 27.30 7.38 2.39
C LYS A 75 26.97 7.18 3.87
N LEU A 76 26.18 8.08 4.45
CA LEU A 76 25.84 8.07 5.87
C LEU A 76 24.79 7.00 6.22
N VAL A 77 23.77 6.81 5.38
CA VAL A 77 22.64 5.89 5.66
C VAL A 77 23.13 4.46 5.97
N PRO A 78 23.99 3.82 5.16
CA PRO A 78 24.50 2.48 5.47
C PRO A 78 25.25 2.43 6.80
N VAL A 79 26.13 3.41 7.05
CA VAL A 79 26.93 3.49 8.28
C VAL A 79 26.04 3.67 9.51
N LEU A 80 25.06 4.56 9.44
CA LEU A 80 24.07 4.79 10.49
C LEU A 80 23.33 3.50 10.83
N VAL A 81 22.88 2.76 9.83
CA VAL A 81 22.10 1.53 10.02
C VAL A 81 22.97 0.42 10.60
N ASP A 82 24.20 0.26 10.13
CA ASP A 82 25.12 -0.74 10.67
C ASP A 82 25.45 -0.45 12.14
N LEU A 83 25.74 0.81 12.48
CA LEU A 83 25.95 1.26 13.86
C LEU A 83 24.70 1.06 14.72
N PHE A 84 23.54 1.46 14.20
CA PHE A 84 22.26 1.27 14.88
C PHE A 84 22.01 -0.20 15.18
N LEU A 85 22.21 -1.10 14.21
CA LEU A 85 22.01 -2.54 14.37
C LEU A 85 23.01 -3.19 15.34
N GLN A 86 24.19 -2.61 15.56
CA GLN A 86 25.15 -3.06 16.58
C GLN A 86 24.84 -2.54 17.99
N ALA A 87 24.05 -1.46 18.11
CA ALA A 87 23.75 -0.86 19.40
C ALA A 87 23.00 -1.83 20.36
N PRO A 88 23.21 -1.71 21.69
CA PRO A 88 22.47 -2.49 22.67
C PRO A 88 20.95 -2.29 22.54
N THR A 89 20.17 -3.35 22.77
CA THR A 89 18.70 -3.35 22.58
C THR A 89 17.99 -2.25 23.37
N ALA A 90 18.40 -1.98 24.61
CA ALA A 90 17.82 -0.92 25.44
C ALA A 90 18.02 0.48 24.83
N GLU A 91 19.20 0.74 24.25
CA GLU A 91 19.53 2.02 23.62
C GLU A 91 18.79 2.19 22.28
N LYS A 92 18.62 1.10 21.52
CA LYS A 92 17.87 1.11 20.24
C LYS A 92 16.45 1.61 20.42
N TYR A 93 15.73 1.15 21.45
CA TYR A 93 14.33 1.55 21.67
C TYR A 93 14.14 3.03 21.93
N ILE A 94 15.18 3.74 22.37
CA ILE A 94 15.15 5.19 22.59
C ILE A 94 15.18 5.95 21.26
N VAL A 95 15.89 5.43 20.26
CA VAL A 95 16.18 6.10 18.98
C VAL A 95 15.47 5.47 17.76
N TYR A 96 14.79 4.32 17.94
CA TYR A 96 14.05 3.62 16.88
C TYR A 96 13.09 4.55 16.12
N PRO A 97 12.22 5.32 16.81
CA PRO A 97 11.29 6.24 16.13
C PRO A 97 12.03 7.25 15.25
N GLU A 98 13.07 7.89 15.76
CA GLU A 98 13.84 8.90 15.02
C GLU A 98 14.58 8.30 13.81
N VAL A 99 15.11 7.08 13.94
CA VAL A 99 15.79 6.37 12.84
C VAL A 99 14.78 6.01 11.75
N ILE A 100 13.64 5.41 12.11
CA ILE A 100 12.59 5.04 11.14
C ILE A 100 12.08 6.28 10.41
N GLN A 101 11.78 7.34 11.14
CA GLN A 101 11.31 8.60 10.57
C GLN A 101 12.33 9.21 9.61
N SER A 102 13.62 9.21 9.98
CA SER A 102 14.68 9.77 9.14
C SER A 102 14.91 8.95 7.87
N LEU A 103 14.85 7.63 7.96
CA LEU A 103 14.87 6.75 6.78
C LEU A 103 13.66 7.01 5.89
N GLY A 104 12.46 7.17 6.47
CA GLY A 104 11.26 7.58 5.75
C GLY A 104 11.45 8.86 4.94
N ARG A 105 12.03 9.90 5.55
CA ARG A 105 12.36 11.16 4.84
C ARG A 105 13.33 10.92 3.69
N CYS A 106 14.38 10.14 3.89
CA CYS A 106 15.30 9.76 2.80
C CYS A 106 14.58 9.00 1.68
N MET A 107 13.60 8.14 1.97
CA MET A 107 12.82 7.43 0.95
C MET A 107 11.99 8.40 0.09
N THR A 108 11.48 9.49 0.69
CA THR A 108 10.68 10.49 -0.05
C THR A 108 11.47 11.32 -1.05
N THR A 109 12.81 11.36 -0.96
CA THR A 109 13.65 12.09 -1.93
C THR A 109 13.54 11.54 -3.35
N ARG A 110 12.95 10.34 -3.51
CA ARG A 110 12.58 9.79 -4.81
C ARG A 110 11.74 10.76 -5.65
N ARG A 111 10.94 11.62 -5.02
CA ARG A 111 10.11 12.62 -5.72
C ARG A 111 10.95 13.63 -6.48
N ASP A 112 11.84 14.28 -5.74
CA ASP A 112 12.55 15.47 -6.19
C ASP A 112 13.89 15.11 -6.83
N ASN A 113 14.41 13.91 -6.51
CA ASN A 113 15.65 13.37 -7.03
C ASN A 113 15.55 11.85 -7.26
N PRO A 114 14.76 11.38 -8.25
CA PRO A 114 14.55 9.96 -8.53
C PRO A 114 15.83 9.22 -8.93
N ASP A 115 16.80 9.94 -9.52
CA ASP A 115 18.05 9.36 -10.00
C ASP A 115 19.08 9.14 -8.87
N SER A 116 18.95 9.84 -7.73
CA SER A 116 19.83 9.67 -6.57
C SER A 116 19.70 8.28 -5.94
N ALA A 117 20.82 7.74 -5.43
CA ALA A 117 20.83 6.47 -4.73
C ALA A 117 20.22 6.55 -3.31
N LEU A 118 20.03 7.76 -2.77
CA LEU A 118 19.63 7.96 -1.38
C LEU A 118 18.33 7.25 -1.03
N TRP A 119 17.30 7.39 -1.86
CA TRP A 119 16.01 6.78 -1.58
C TRP A 119 16.10 5.24 -1.63
N ARG A 120 16.88 4.68 -2.56
CA ARG A 120 17.09 3.22 -2.69
C ARG A 120 17.77 2.66 -1.45
N LEU A 121 18.88 3.29 -1.05
CA LEU A 121 19.63 2.94 0.16
C LEU A 121 18.76 3.08 1.41
N ALA A 122 17.87 4.07 1.46
CA ALA A 122 16.94 4.26 2.56
C ALA A 122 15.86 3.18 2.62
N VAL A 123 15.32 2.73 1.49
CA VAL A 123 14.37 1.59 1.44
C VAL A 123 15.05 0.31 1.94
N GLU A 124 16.26 0.03 1.46
CA GLU A 124 17.04 -1.14 1.90
C GLU A 124 17.36 -1.08 3.40
N ALA A 125 17.81 0.09 3.87
CA ALA A 125 18.06 0.37 5.28
C ALA A 125 16.81 0.17 6.15
N PHE A 126 15.67 0.73 5.73
CA PHE A 126 14.41 0.60 6.43
C PHE A 126 13.99 -0.87 6.53
N ASN A 127 14.05 -1.62 5.43
CA ASN A 127 13.75 -3.05 5.43
C ASN A 127 14.68 -3.83 6.38
N ARG A 128 15.99 -3.53 6.41
CA ARG A 128 16.93 -4.16 7.35
C ARG A 128 16.57 -3.87 8.81
N VAL A 129 16.28 -2.60 9.14
CA VAL A 129 15.89 -2.18 10.49
C VAL A 129 14.57 -2.82 10.93
N LEU A 130 13.60 -2.88 10.02
CA LEU A 130 12.28 -3.45 10.26
C LEU A 130 12.37 -4.97 10.47
N VAL A 131 13.07 -5.70 9.61
CA VAL A 131 13.26 -7.15 9.76
C VAL A 131 14.00 -7.48 11.06
N ASP A 132 15.02 -6.70 11.45
CA ASP A 132 15.70 -6.87 12.74
C ASP A 132 14.71 -6.67 13.91
N TYR A 133 13.89 -5.62 13.85
CA TYR A 133 12.88 -5.32 14.88
C TYR A 133 11.84 -6.44 15.01
N VAL A 134 11.29 -6.90 13.88
CA VAL A 134 10.25 -7.94 13.84
C VAL A 134 10.80 -9.28 14.29
N THR A 135 11.94 -9.73 13.75
CA THR A 135 12.52 -11.04 14.09
C THR A 135 12.92 -11.15 15.55
N LYS A 136 13.43 -10.07 16.16
CA LYS A 136 13.72 -10.02 17.59
C LYS A 136 12.47 -9.99 18.45
N SER A 137 11.38 -9.40 17.96
CA SER A 137 10.08 -9.38 18.64
C SER A 137 9.44 -10.77 18.66
N THR A 138 9.55 -11.55 17.59
CA THR A 138 8.97 -12.90 17.49
C THR A 138 9.73 -13.98 18.28
N LYS A 139 11.05 -13.83 18.47
CA LYS A 139 11.91 -14.87 19.11
C LYS A 139 11.80 -14.98 20.64
N GLY A 140 10.86 -14.28 21.28
CA GLY A 140 10.54 -14.48 22.70
C GLY A 140 11.69 -14.23 23.69
N GLY A 141 12.77 -13.55 23.26
CA GLY A 141 13.82 -13.10 24.18
C GLY A 141 13.22 -12.19 25.25
N PRO A 142 13.84 -12.04 26.44
CA PRO A 142 13.30 -11.23 27.51
C PRO A 142 13.03 -9.82 26.98
N GLN A 143 11.75 -9.51 26.74
CA GLN A 143 11.22 -8.19 26.37
C GLN A 143 11.32 -7.20 27.54
N SER A 144 12.36 -7.35 28.36
CA SER A 144 12.48 -6.82 29.71
C SER A 144 12.75 -5.30 29.75
N GLY A 145 12.69 -4.61 28.61
CA GLY A 145 13.06 -3.20 28.52
C GLY A 145 12.16 -2.29 27.69
N ILE A 146 11.22 -2.79 26.88
CA ILE A 146 10.35 -1.92 26.06
C ILE A 146 8.97 -1.73 26.70
N THR A 147 8.60 -0.48 26.96
CA THR A 147 7.26 -0.15 27.44
C THR A 147 6.25 -0.18 26.29
N LYS A 148 4.99 -0.53 26.58
CA LYS A 148 3.90 -0.52 25.59
C LYS A 148 3.80 0.80 24.81
N PRO A 149 3.91 2.00 25.44
CA PRO A 149 3.88 3.27 24.71
C PRO A 149 5.00 3.45 23.69
N VAL A 150 6.24 3.03 24.02
CA VAL A 150 7.37 3.11 23.09
C VAL A 150 7.15 2.19 21.90
N ARG A 151 6.69 0.96 22.14
CA ARG A 151 6.32 0.01 21.08
C ARG A 151 5.25 0.57 20.15
N THR A 152 4.20 1.15 20.71
CA THR A 152 3.13 1.80 19.93
C THR A 152 3.67 2.95 19.08
N ARG A 153 4.57 3.78 19.63
CA ARG A 153 5.20 4.86 18.86
C ARG A 153 6.00 4.32 17.68
N ILE A 154 6.83 3.30 17.88
CA ILE A 154 7.61 2.66 16.81
C ILE A 154 6.69 2.17 15.69
N TRP A 155 5.61 1.47 16.04
CA TRP A 155 4.64 0.96 15.06
C TRP A 155 3.92 2.07 14.29
N LYS A 156 3.64 3.21 14.93
CA LYS A 156 3.07 4.38 14.23
C LYS A 156 4.04 4.96 13.22
N GLU A 157 5.32 5.12 13.57
CA GLU A 157 6.33 5.59 12.60
C GLU A 157 6.51 4.59 11.44
N ILE A 158 6.47 3.27 11.71
CA ILE A 158 6.50 2.24 10.64
C ILE A 158 5.30 2.41 9.71
N ALA A 159 4.10 2.60 10.27
CA ALA A 159 2.90 2.82 9.48
C ALA A 159 2.98 4.09 8.64
N ASP A 160 3.49 5.18 9.22
CA ASP A 160 3.67 6.45 8.51
C ASP A 160 4.64 6.29 7.33
N VAL A 161 5.76 5.58 7.50
CA VAL A 161 6.71 5.30 6.40
C VAL A 161 6.05 4.50 5.28
N TYR A 162 5.32 3.42 5.61
CA TYR A 162 4.62 2.63 4.60
C TYR A 162 3.53 3.43 3.88
N GLU A 163 2.71 4.18 4.63
CA GLU A 163 1.65 4.99 4.07
C GLU A 163 2.21 6.06 3.12
N ILE A 164 3.21 6.82 3.57
CA ILE A 164 3.85 7.86 2.77
C ILE A 164 4.53 7.24 1.55
N PHE A 165 5.34 6.19 1.73
CA PHE A 165 6.16 5.66 0.65
C PHE A 165 5.34 4.91 -0.40
N LEU A 166 4.52 3.95 0.03
CA LEU A 166 3.76 3.10 -0.89
C LEU A 166 2.69 3.91 -1.61
N VAL A 167 1.91 4.72 -0.88
CA VAL A 167 0.81 5.49 -1.49
C VAL A 167 1.36 6.68 -2.28
N GLY A 168 2.39 7.35 -1.76
CA GLY A 168 2.95 8.57 -2.34
C GLY A 168 3.84 8.32 -3.57
N TYR A 169 4.64 7.25 -3.58
CA TYR A 169 5.77 7.15 -4.52
C TYR A 169 5.88 5.83 -5.27
N CYS A 170 5.59 4.68 -4.66
CA CYS A 170 5.67 3.39 -5.37
C CYS A 170 4.62 3.28 -6.48
N GLY A 171 4.86 2.49 -7.52
CA GLY A 171 3.88 2.18 -8.56
C GLY A 171 3.28 3.40 -9.25
N ARG A 172 4.11 4.44 -9.46
CA ARG A 172 3.75 5.68 -10.17
C ARG A 172 4.68 5.89 -11.36
N ALA A 173 4.18 6.60 -12.37
CA ALA A 173 4.98 7.03 -13.49
C ALA A 173 6.10 7.95 -12.98
N LEU A 174 7.35 7.60 -13.28
CA LEU A 174 8.50 8.48 -13.03
C LEU A 174 8.73 9.34 -14.27
N SER A 175 9.10 10.61 -14.06
CA SER A 175 9.40 11.54 -15.15
C SER A 175 10.87 11.51 -15.59
N SER A 176 11.69 10.55 -15.14
CA SER A 176 13.12 10.55 -15.47
C SER A 176 13.40 9.91 -16.83
N ASN A 177 13.88 10.74 -17.76
CA ASN A 177 14.29 10.31 -19.11
C ASN A 177 15.74 9.77 -19.14
N SER A 178 16.39 9.63 -17.98
CA SER A 178 17.83 9.39 -17.80
C SER A 178 18.19 7.96 -17.38
N LEU A 179 17.24 7.20 -16.81
CA LEU A 179 17.53 5.86 -16.30
C LEU A 179 17.51 4.81 -17.41
N SER A 180 18.46 3.88 -17.35
CA SER A 180 18.45 2.70 -18.22
C SER A 180 17.28 1.77 -17.85
N ALA A 181 16.82 0.94 -18.80
CA ALA A 181 15.78 -0.05 -18.52
C ALA A 181 16.14 -0.97 -17.34
N VAL A 182 17.42 -1.34 -17.21
CA VAL A 182 17.93 -2.15 -16.09
C VAL A 182 17.79 -1.42 -14.75
N ALA A 183 18.05 -0.11 -14.71
CA ALA A 183 17.89 0.67 -13.48
C ALA A 183 16.41 0.83 -13.10
N LEU A 184 15.52 0.98 -14.08
CA LEU A 184 14.08 1.03 -13.84
C LEU A 184 13.54 -0.31 -13.29
N GLU A 185 13.97 -1.44 -13.87
CA GLU A 185 13.61 -2.77 -13.37
C GLU A 185 14.11 -3.00 -11.93
N ALA A 186 15.31 -2.52 -11.61
CA ALA A 186 15.83 -2.59 -10.24
C ALA A 186 14.99 -1.76 -9.26
N ASP A 187 14.53 -0.58 -9.67
CA ASP A 187 13.65 0.26 -8.87
C ASP A 187 12.30 -0.41 -8.62
N GLU A 188 11.70 -0.96 -9.67
CA GLU A 188 10.44 -1.71 -9.59
C GLU A 188 10.59 -2.95 -8.69
N SER A 189 11.71 -3.65 -8.77
CA SER A 189 12.02 -4.79 -7.89
C SER A 189 12.14 -4.37 -6.42
N LEU A 190 12.74 -3.20 -6.16
CA LEU A 190 12.87 -2.66 -4.81
C LEU A 190 11.50 -2.24 -4.24
N GLU A 191 10.63 -1.64 -5.04
CA GLU A 191 9.23 -1.36 -4.67
C GLU A 191 8.46 -2.64 -4.32
N MET A 192 8.62 -3.69 -5.12
CA MET A 192 7.99 -4.98 -4.84
C MET A 192 8.52 -5.55 -3.54
N THR A 193 9.84 -5.50 -3.30
CA THR A 193 10.45 -6.03 -2.07
C THR A 193 9.89 -5.39 -0.80
N ILE A 194 9.69 -4.06 -0.78
CA ILE A 194 9.11 -3.38 0.38
C ILE A 194 7.63 -3.74 0.57
N LEU A 195 6.87 -3.91 -0.51
CA LEU A 195 5.48 -4.37 -0.48
C LEU A 195 5.36 -5.83 0.03
N GLU A 196 6.23 -6.72 -0.45
CA GLU A 196 6.32 -8.10 0.02
C GLU A 196 6.66 -8.15 1.51
N THR A 197 7.59 -7.30 1.96
CA THR A 197 7.95 -7.18 3.39
C THR A 197 6.74 -6.75 4.24
N LEU A 198 5.95 -5.77 3.77
CA LEU A 198 4.71 -5.37 4.46
C LEU A 198 3.72 -6.54 4.56
N GLY A 199 3.41 -7.19 3.43
CA GLY A 199 2.42 -8.26 3.39
C GLY A 199 2.84 -9.51 4.17
N ASP A 200 4.09 -9.95 4.02
CA ASP A 200 4.52 -11.27 4.49
C ASP A 200 5.27 -11.24 5.82
N THR A 201 6.00 -10.15 6.10
CA THR A 201 6.75 -10.02 7.35
C THR A 201 5.97 -9.21 8.39
N VAL A 202 5.38 -8.08 8.01
CA VAL A 202 4.72 -7.20 8.99
C VAL A 202 3.31 -7.66 9.33
N LEU A 203 2.50 -7.99 8.32
CA LEU A 203 1.07 -8.30 8.51
C LEU A 203 0.79 -9.78 8.78
N LYS A 204 1.62 -10.72 8.31
CA LYS A 204 1.40 -12.17 8.52
C LYS A 204 2.08 -12.77 9.74
N LEU A 205 3.16 -12.17 10.25
CA LEU A 205 3.86 -12.73 11.40
C LEU A 205 3.13 -12.40 12.71
N PRO A 206 3.14 -13.31 13.70
CA PRO A 206 2.54 -13.06 15.01
C PRO A 206 3.41 -12.05 15.76
N ILE A 207 3.03 -10.78 15.63
CA ILE A 207 3.69 -9.66 16.32
C ILE A 207 2.62 -8.89 17.11
N ASP A 208 3.02 -8.33 18.25
CA ASP A 208 2.17 -7.46 19.07
C ASP A 208 2.04 -6.06 18.44
N THR A 209 1.44 -6.03 17.25
CA THR A 209 1.13 -4.83 16.49
C THR A 209 -0.22 -4.27 16.98
N PRO A 210 -0.30 -2.98 17.36
CA PRO A 210 -1.56 -2.35 17.74
C PRO A 210 -2.63 -2.48 16.65
N ALA A 211 -3.88 -2.75 17.03
CA ALA A 211 -4.98 -2.98 16.08
C ALA A 211 -5.21 -1.78 15.15
N ASP A 212 -5.10 -0.54 15.66
CA ASP A 212 -5.19 0.70 14.87
C ASP A 212 -4.09 0.77 13.80
N VAL A 213 -2.89 0.27 14.11
CA VAL A 213 -1.78 0.21 13.15
C VAL A 213 -2.02 -0.84 12.08
N VAL A 214 -2.54 -2.02 12.45
CA VAL A 214 -2.92 -3.06 11.47
C VAL A 214 -3.95 -2.51 10.48
N GLU A 215 -4.99 -1.83 10.97
CA GLU A 215 -6.02 -1.22 10.13
C GLU A 215 -5.43 -0.19 9.15
N ARG A 216 -4.55 0.68 9.63
CA ARG A 216 -3.83 1.66 8.77
C ARG A 216 -2.99 1.00 7.68
N LEU A 217 -2.28 -0.08 8.02
CA LEU A 217 -1.43 -0.80 7.07
C LEU A 217 -2.25 -1.56 6.01
N VAL A 218 -3.36 -2.19 6.41
CA VAL A 218 -4.28 -2.83 5.46
C VAL A 218 -4.96 -1.77 4.57
N SER A 219 -5.37 -0.64 5.12
CA SER A 219 -5.90 0.49 4.36
C SER A 219 -4.86 1.05 3.36
N THR A 220 -3.57 1.08 3.75
CA THR A 220 -2.48 1.46 2.85
C THR A 220 -2.38 0.53 1.65
N LEU A 221 -2.47 -0.80 1.86
CA LEU A 221 -2.51 -1.77 0.77
C LEU A 221 -3.71 -1.54 -0.15
N ASP A 222 -4.89 -1.27 0.41
CA ASP A 222 -6.10 -0.99 -0.37
C ASP A 222 -6.01 0.27 -1.24
N ARG A 223 -5.47 1.37 -0.67
CA ARG A 223 -5.23 2.61 -1.42
C ARG A 223 -4.26 2.41 -2.59
N CYS A 224 -3.30 1.50 -2.46
CA CYS A 224 -2.41 1.14 -3.54
C CYS A 224 -3.08 0.20 -4.55
N ALA A 225 -3.87 -0.77 -4.07
CA ALA A 225 -4.64 -1.70 -4.90
C ALA A 225 -5.74 -1.00 -5.73
N SER A 226 -6.24 0.14 -5.25
CA SER A 226 -7.31 0.88 -5.92
C SER A 226 -6.89 1.62 -7.18
N ARG A 227 -5.58 1.74 -7.47
CA ARG A 227 -5.10 2.70 -8.47
C ARG A 227 -5.60 2.39 -9.87
N THR A 228 -5.62 1.11 -10.23
CA THR A 228 -6.17 0.70 -11.53
C THR A 228 -7.66 1.01 -11.58
N CYS A 229 -8.50 0.42 -10.71
CA CYS A 229 -9.95 0.64 -10.70
C CYS A 229 -10.42 2.09 -10.47
N SER A 230 -9.64 2.94 -9.80
CA SER A 230 -10.00 4.35 -9.57
C SER A 230 -9.75 5.26 -10.79
N LEU A 231 -8.93 4.84 -11.75
CA LEU A 231 -8.67 5.64 -12.95
C LEU A 231 -9.86 5.56 -13.92
N PRO A 232 -10.28 6.70 -14.53
CA PRO A 232 -11.20 6.70 -15.66
C PRO A 232 -10.73 5.81 -16.80
N VAL A 233 -11.68 5.24 -17.56
CA VAL A 233 -11.40 4.27 -18.62
C VAL A 233 -10.52 4.86 -19.73
N GLU A 234 -10.60 6.16 -19.97
CA GLU A 234 -9.82 6.90 -20.95
C GLU A 234 -8.35 7.07 -20.53
N THR A 235 -8.08 7.04 -19.22
CA THR A 235 -6.75 7.32 -18.66
C THR A 235 -6.03 6.07 -18.19
N VAL A 236 -6.75 5.02 -17.85
CA VAL A 236 -6.15 3.75 -17.39
C VAL A 236 -5.37 3.06 -18.51
N GLU A 237 -5.71 3.29 -19.78
CA GLU A 237 -4.95 2.79 -20.92
C GLU A 237 -3.56 3.43 -21.03
N LEU A 238 -3.41 4.67 -20.55
CA LEU A 238 -2.12 5.39 -20.52
C LEU A 238 -1.26 5.02 -19.30
N MET A 239 -1.77 4.17 -18.41
CA MET A 239 -1.07 3.76 -17.20
C MET A 239 0.16 2.92 -17.57
N PRO A 240 1.37 3.28 -17.12
CA PRO A 240 2.54 2.46 -17.35
C PRO A 240 2.37 1.04 -16.77
N PRO A 241 2.88 -0.02 -17.45
CA PRO A 241 2.67 -1.40 -17.03
C PRO A 241 3.14 -1.72 -15.59
N HIS A 242 4.21 -1.07 -15.12
CA HIS A 242 4.70 -1.28 -13.75
C HIS A 242 3.73 -0.75 -12.70
N CYS A 243 3.00 0.33 -13.00
CA CYS A 243 2.02 0.90 -12.10
C CYS A 243 0.85 -0.06 -11.89
N SER A 244 0.30 -0.63 -12.98
CA SER A 244 -0.81 -1.58 -12.89
C SER A 244 -0.36 -2.87 -12.21
N ARG A 245 0.87 -3.34 -12.50
CA ARG A 245 1.48 -4.49 -11.83
C ARG A 245 1.61 -4.27 -10.32
N PHE A 246 2.09 -3.10 -9.89
CA PHE A 246 2.18 -2.75 -8.46
C PHE A 246 0.80 -2.72 -7.79
N SER A 247 -0.19 -2.10 -8.43
CA SER A 247 -1.59 -2.09 -7.95
C SER A 247 -2.13 -3.51 -7.79
N LEU A 248 -1.90 -4.36 -8.78
CA LEU A 248 -2.32 -5.76 -8.77
C LEU A 248 -1.63 -6.56 -7.66
N THR A 249 -0.33 -6.36 -7.42
CA THR A 249 0.38 -7.00 -6.31
C THR A 249 -0.18 -6.57 -4.95
N CYS A 250 -0.59 -5.31 -4.79
CA CYS A 250 -1.26 -4.86 -3.56
C CYS A 250 -2.59 -5.60 -3.34
N LEU A 251 -3.38 -5.78 -4.41
CA LEU A 251 -4.60 -6.57 -4.36
C LEU A 251 -4.31 -8.05 -4.03
N GLN A 252 -3.26 -8.63 -4.62
CA GLN A 252 -2.78 -9.98 -4.29
C GLN A 252 -2.46 -10.13 -2.81
N LYS A 253 -1.85 -9.11 -2.18
CA LYS A 253 -1.60 -9.12 -0.74
C LYS A 253 -2.88 -9.11 0.08
N LEU A 254 -3.90 -8.33 -0.30
CA LEU A 254 -5.20 -8.36 0.38
C LEU A 254 -5.88 -9.74 0.32
N PHE A 255 -5.86 -10.40 -0.85
CA PHE A 255 -6.31 -11.80 -0.97
C PHE A 255 -5.50 -12.74 -0.07
N SER A 256 -4.18 -12.60 -0.07
CA SER A 256 -3.28 -13.45 0.72
C SER A 256 -3.48 -13.29 2.23
N LEU A 257 -3.77 -12.07 2.71
CA LEU A 257 -4.07 -11.79 4.11
C LEU A 257 -5.46 -12.30 4.53
N SER A 258 -6.40 -12.35 3.59
CA SER A 258 -7.75 -12.86 3.81
C SER A 258 -7.83 -14.39 3.73
N SER A 259 -6.82 -15.02 3.10
CA SER A 259 -6.83 -16.46 2.79
C SER A 259 -6.47 -17.36 3.97
N TYR A 260 -7.23 -18.45 4.07
CA TYR A 260 -7.06 -19.53 5.02
C TYR A 260 -6.53 -20.81 4.34
N SER A 261 -5.58 -21.47 4.99
CA SER A 261 -5.10 -22.82 4.65
C SER A 261 -4.85 -23.61 5.94
N ASN A 262 -5.23 -24.89 5.95
CA ASN A 262 -5.04 -25.82 7.07
C ASN A 262 -3.57 -26.06 7.41
N GLU A 263 -2.65 -25.79 6.49
CA GLU A 263 -1.21 -26.02 6.65
C GLU A 263 -0.53 -24.93 7.50
N ILE A 264 -1.18 -23.77 7.66
CA ILE A 264 -0.56 -22.62 8.31
C ILE A 264 -1.08 -22.49 9.74
N ASN A 265 -0.17 -22.23 10.69
CA ASN A 265 -0.52 -21.98 12.09
C ASN A 265 -1.47 -20.77 12.21
N TRP A 266 -2.75 -21.06 12.39
CA TRP A 266 -3.80 -20.07 12.60
C TRP A 266 -3.73 -19.56 14.04
N ASN A 267 -3.32 -18.30 14.21
CA ASN A 267 -3.16 -17.65 15.51
C ASN A 267 -4.04 -16.40 15.62
N MET A 268 -4.15 -15.85 16.83
CA MET A 268 -5.01 -14.69 17.10
C MET A 268 -4.62 -13.47 16.25
N THR A 269 -3.34 -13.17 16.08
CA THR A 269 -2.87 -12.06 15.23
C THR A 269 -3.33 -12.23 13.79
N ARG A 270 -3.18 -13.44 13.22
CA ARG A 270 -3.63 -13.75 11.86
C ARG A 270 -5.15 -13.65 11.73
N SER A 271 -5.89 -14.08 12.75
CA SER A 271 -7.35 -13.94 12.77
C SER A 271 -7.78 -12.47 12.72
N GLU A 272 -7.17 -11.59 13.53
CA GLU A 272 -7.47 -10.15 13.52
C GLU A 272 -7.09 -9.47 12.19
N VAL A 273 -5.92 -9.78 11.64
CA VAL A 273 -5.49 -9.26 10.33
C VAL A 273 -6.44 -9.73 9.23
N SER A 274 -6.84 -11.01 9.25
CA SER A 274 -7.76 -11.58 8.27
C SER A 274 -9.16 -10.95 8.36
N LYS A 275 -9.65 -10.68 9.57
CA LYS A 275 -10.92 -9.96 9.81
C LYS A 275 -10.92 -8.56 9.19
N ILE A 276 -9.86 -7.79 9.41
CA ILE A 276 -9.74 -6.45 8.82
C ILE A 276 -9.60 -6.57 7.29
N SER A 277 -8.73 -7.47 6.82
CA SER A 277 -8.40 -7.62 5.39
C SER A 277 -9.59 -8.08 4.55
N ILE A 278 -10.41 -9.03 5.04
CA ILE A 278 -11.54 -9.53 4.25
C ILE A 278 -12.58 -8.44 4.02
N MET A 279 -12.81 -7.55 5.00
CA MET A 279 -13.80 -6.49 4.85
C MET A 279 -13.37 -5.49 3.79
N VAL A 280 -12.11 -5.08 3.86
CA VAL A 280 -11.49 -4.21 2.87
C VAL A 280 -11.50 -4.88 1.48
N LEU A 281 -11.16 -6.16 1.42
CA LEU A 281 -11.15 -6.94 0.17
C LEU A 281 -12.54 -7.04 -0.47
N MET A 282 -13.60 -7.31 0.30
CA MET A 282 -14.96 -7.41 -0.24
C MET A 282 -15.42 -6.08 -0.86
N ASN A 283 -15.21 -4.97 -0.16
CA ASN A 283 -15.52 -3.64 -0.70
C ASN A 283 -14.72 -3.34 -1.96
N ARG A 284 -13.43 -3.69 -1.99
CA ARG A 284 -12.56 -3.52 -3.16
C ARG A 284 -13.02 -4.36 -4.34
N CYS A 285 -13.35 -5.63 -4.11
CA CYS A 285 -13.88 -6.51 -5.16
C CYS A 285 -15.19 -5.96 -5.72
N GLU A 286 -16.16 -5.61 -4.88
CA GLU A 286 -17.43 -4.99 -5.32
C GLU A 286 -17.19 -3.74 -6.18
N TYR A 287 -16.27 -2.86 -5.76
CA TYR A 287 -15.90 -1.69 -6.54
C TYR A 287 -15.27 -2.04 -7.89
N ILE A 288 -14.35 -3.01 -7.95
CA ILE A 288 -13.73 -3.45 -9.21
C ILE A 288 -14.78 -4.01 -10.16
N LEU A 289 -15.67 -4.88 -9.68
CA LEU A 289 -16.71 -5.52 -10.48
C LEU A 289 -17.70 -4.49 -11.04
N SER A 290 -18.17 -3.56 -10.20
CA SER A 290 -19.09 -2.49 -10.62
C SER A 290 -18.41 -1.49 -11.56
N ARG A 291 -17.15 -1.11 -11.32
CA ARG A 291 -16.37 -0.24 -12.20
C ARG A 291 -16.19 -0.87 -13.58
N PHE A 292 -15.82 -2.15 -13.63
CA PHE A 292 -15.69 -2.87 -14.89
C PHE A 292 -16.98 -2.82 -15.72
N LEU A 293 -18.12 -3.13 -15.11
CA LEU A 293 -19.42 -3.09 -15.80
C LEU A 293 -19.78 -1.68 -16.27
N THR A 294 -19.45 -0.67 -15.47
CA THR A 294 -19.67 0.74 -15.83
C THR A 294 -18.84 1.13 -17.04
N ASP A 295 -17.55 0.78 -17.04
CA ASP A 295 -16.63 1.03 -18.14
C ASP A 295 -17.04 0.26 -19.41
N GLU A 296 -17.46 -1.00 -19.27
CA GLU A 296 -17.95 -1.84 -20.38
C GLU A 296 -19.18 -1.22 -21.05
N LYS A 297 -20.17 -0.79 -20.25
CA LYS A 297 -21.39 -0.11 -20.76
C LYS A 297 -21.07 1.23 -21.41
N GLY A 298 -20.16 2.00 -20.83
CA GLY A 298 -19.75 3.31 -21.36
C GLY A 298 -19.00 3.21 -22.69
N LEU A 299 -18.17 2.18 -22.86
CA LEU A 299 -17.41 1.94 -24.08
C LEU A 299 -18.22 1.27 -25.20
N GLY A 300 -19.33 0.59 -24.89
CA GLY A 300 -20.14 -0.09 -25.90
C GLY A 300 -19.36 -1.21 -26.59
N GLU A 301 -18.97 -1.02 -27.85
CA GLU A 301 -18.20 -2.01 -28.65
C GLU A 301 -16.67 -1.76 -28.60
N TYR A 302 -16.20 -0.63 -28.07
CA TYR A 302 -14.77 -0.35 -27.99
C TYR A 302 -14.06 -1.30 -27.01
N PRO A 303 -12.84 -1.78 -27.29
CA PRO A 303 -12.15 -2.72 -26.41
C PRO A 303 -11.87 -2.11 -25.04
N LEU A 304 -11.95 -2.94 -23.99
CA LEU A 304 -11.58 -2.52 -22.64
C LEU A 304 -10.06 -2.42 -22.48
N PRO A 305 -9.55 -1.46 -21.69
CA PRO A 305 -8.13 -1.36 -21.40
C PRO A 305 -7.57 -2.64 -20.77
N LYS A 306 -6.37 -3.05 -21.19
CA LYS A 306 -5.71 -4.28 -20.73
C LYS A 306 -5.61 -4.37 -19.21
N ALA A 307 -5.22 -3.28 -18.54
CA ALA A 307 -5.11 -3.25 -17.08
C ALA A 307 -6.46 -3.52 -16.37
N ARG A 308 -7.58 -3.07 -16.95
CA ARG A 308 -8.92 -3.34 -16.43
C ARG A 308 -9.28 -4.82 -16.57
N LEU A 309 -8.98 -5.41 -17.73
CA LEU A 309 -9.20 -6.83 -17.98
C LEU A 309 -8.35 -7.71 -17.06
N GLU A 310 -7.07 -7.38 -16.87
CA GLU A 310 -6.19 -8.11 -15.95
C GLU A 310 -6.70 -8.06 -14.51
N GLU A 311 -7.13 -6.87 -14.05
CA GLU A 311 -7.67 -6.66 -12.70
C GLU A 311 -8.93 -7.51 -12.44
N ILE A 312 -9.94 -7.45 -13.32
CA ILE A 312 -11.17 -8.24 -13.12
C ILE A 312 -10.92 -9.75 -13.27
N ASN A 313 -10.10 -10.17 -14.24
CA ASN A 313 -9.78 -11.59 -14.44
C ASN A 313 -9.10 -12.16 -13.20
N TYR A 314 -8.17 -11.40 -12.62
CA TYR A 314 -7.51 -11.77 -11.36
C TYR A 314 -8.53 -11.88 -10.22
N VAL A 315 -9.36 -10.86 -10.01
CA VAL A 315 -10.38 -10.84 -8.94
C VAL A 315 -11.30 -12.06 -9.01
N LEU A 316 -11.88 -12.34 -10.18
CA LEU A 316 -12.84 -13.44 -10.31
C LEU A 316 -12.17 -14.82 -10.10
N GLN A 317 -10.94 -14.99 -10.58
CA GLN A 317 -10.19 -16.23 -10.35
C GLN A 317 -9.85 -16.43 -8.89
N GLU A 318 -9.41 -15.39 -8.20
CA GLU A 318 -9.01 -15.49 -6.81
C GLU A 318 -10.20 -15.60 -5.88
N LEU A 319 -11.33 -14.96 -6.18
CA LEU A 319 -12.58 -15.18 -5.45
C LEU A 319 -13.01 -16.65 -5.48
N ALA A 320 -12.79 -17.36 -6.60
CA ALA A 320 -13.10 -18.79 -6.71
C ALA A 320 -12.17 -19.66 -5.85
N ARG A 321 -10.89 -19.25 -5.70
CA ARG A 321 -9.86 -19.96 -4.94
C ARG A 321 -9.85 -19.62 -3.45
N LEU A 322 -10.31 -18.41 -3.09
CA LEU A 322 -10.25 -17.89 -1.75
C LEU A 322 -11.07 -18.77 -0.81
N LEU A 323 -10.42 -19.21 0.27
CA LEU A 323 -11.05 -19.84 1.41
C LEU A 323 -10.87 -18.90 2.59
N ILE A 324 -11.93 -18.68 3.38
CA ILE A 324 -11.85 -17.85 4.58
C ILE A 324 -12.03 -18.71 5.82
N HIS A 325 -11.34 -18.35 6.90
CA HIS A 325 -11.47 -19.09 8.15
C HIS A 325 -12.88 -18.93 8.75
N PRO A 326 -13.48 -19.99 9.34
CA PRO A 326 -14.82 -19.93 9.92
C PRO A 326 -15.04 -18.77 10.91
N ASP A 327 -14.05 -18.42 11.73
CA ASP A 327 -14.13 -17.31 12.69
C ASP A 327 -14.39 -15.95 12.04
N VAL A 328 -13.96 -15.79 10.78
CA VAL A 328 -14.06 -14.55 10.01
C VAL A 328 -15.45 -14.40 9.37
N VAL A 329 -16.23 -15.47 9.24
CA VAL A 329 -17.58 -15.43 8.66
C VAL A 329 -18.52 -14.49 9.43
N SER A 330 -18.32 -14.39 10.74
CA SER A 330 -19.14 -13.59 11.65
C SER A 330 -19.15 -12.10 11.35
N ILE A 331 -18.08 -11.57 10.74
CA ILE A 331 -17.94 -10.15 10.45
C ILE A 331 -18.40 -9.77 9.04
N LEU A 332 -18.58 -10.75 8.14
CA LEU A 332 -19.04 -10.48 6.79
C LEU A 332 -20.46 -9.88 6.79
N PRO A 333 -20.77 -8.94 5.87
CA PRO A 333 -22.06 -8.27 5.79
C PRO A 333 -23.12 -9.18 5.12
N LEU A 334 -23.35 -10.35 5.71
CA LEU A 334 -24.31 -11.33 5.23
C LEU A 334 -25.67 -11.17 5.91
N HIS A 335 -26.74 -11.45 5.16
CA HIS A 335 -28.09 -11.49 5.70
C HIS A 335 -28.19 -12.55 6.82
N PRO A 336 -28.88 -12.28 7.95
CA PRO A 336 -28.92 -13.18 9.12
C PRO A 336 -29.34 -14.62 8.81
N CYS A 337 -30.25 -14.81 7.85
CA CYS A 337 -30.68 -16.16 7.42
C CYS A 337 -29.53 -16.99 6.86
N LEU A 338 -28.67 -16.38 6.03
CA LEU A 338 -27.48 -17.08 5.50
C LEU A 338 -26.46 -17.32 6.61
N ARG A 339 -26.34 -16.40 7.58
CA ARG A 339 -25.38 -16.52 8.68
C ARG A 339 -25.70 -17.71 9.61
N THR A 340 -26.97 -17.99 9.87
CA THR A 340 -27.39 -19.07 10.79
C THR A 340 -27.06 -20.44 10.20
N ASP A 341 -27.42 -20.67 8.93
CA ASP A 341 -27.16 -21.94 8.23
C ASP A 341 -25.66 -22.19 7.95
N LEU A 342 -24.85 -21.12 7.91
CA LEU A 342 -23.39 -21.21 7.74
C LEU A 342 -22.66 -21.62 9.04
N VAL A 343 -23.29 -21.44 10.21
CA VAL A 343 -22.69 -21.75 11.52
C VAL A 343 -22.99 -23.19 11.97
N GLU A 344 -24.09 -23.79 11.51
CA GLU A 344 -24.55 -25.11 11.95
C GLU A 344 -23.90 -26.30 11.22
N ASP A 345 -23.43 -26.15 9.97
CA ASP A 345 -22.86 -27.25 9.16
C ASP A 345 -21.38 -26.99 8.78
N LYS A 346 -20.55 -26.67 9.78
CA LYS A 346 -19.14 -26.25 9.63
C LYS A 346 -18.24 -27.27 8.92
N GLU A 347 -18.57 -28.56 9.00
CA GLU A 347 -17.72 -29.63 8.46
C GLU A 347 -18.00 -29.93 6.98
N LYS A 348 -19.13 -29.47 6.41
CA LYS A 348 -19.52 -29.78 5.02
C LYS A 348 -19.34 -28.63 4.04
N ARG A 349 -19.16 -27.41 4.52
CA ARG A 349 -19.07 -26.22 3.66
C ARG A 349 -17.64 -25.92 3.23
N GLY A 350 -17.49 -25.39 2.03
CA GLY A 350 -16.20 -25.19 1.38
C GLY A 350 -15.49 -23.92 1.82
N ASN A 351 -15.93 -23.24 2.89
CA ASN A 351 -15.34 -22.01 3.43
C ASN A 351 -15.33 -20.82 2.45
N ARG A 352 -16.35 -20.72 1.58
CA ARG A 352 -16.48 -19.65 0.58
C ARG A 352 -17.63 -18.68 0.82
N SER A 353 -17.91 -18.34 2.08
CA SER A 353 -19.05 -17.46 2.40
C SER A 353 -18.89 -16.02 1.91
N HIS A 354 -17.67 -15.58 1.58
CA HIS A 354 -17.41 -14.31 0.91
C HIS A 354 -18.11 -14.20 -0.46
N LEU A 355 -18.36 -15.32 -1.15
CA LEU A 355 -19.06 -15.31 -2.44
C LEU A 355 -20.50 -14.81 -2.34
N PHE A 356 -21.16 -15.02 -1.19
CA PHE A 356 -22.53 -14.53 -0.97
C PHE A 356 -22.58 -13.00 -0.86
N VAL A 357 -21.51 -12.36 -0.39
CA VAL A 357 -21.41 -10.89 -0.30
C VAL A 357 -21.47 -10.28 -1.70
N LEU A 358 -20.79 -10.90 -2.66
CA LEU A 358 -20.63 -10.40 -4.04
C LEU A 358 -21.63 -11.00 -5.03
N LEU A 359 -22.57 -11.84 -4.56
CA LEU A 359 -23.57 -12.47 -5.41
C LEU A 359 -24.36 -11.46 -6.28
N PRO A 360 -24.80 -10.30 -5.76
CA PRO A 360 -25.46 -9.30 -6.61
C PRO A 360 -24.57 -8.85 -7.78
N SER A 361 -23.29 -8.58 -7.53
CA SER A 361 -22.33 -8.19 -8.58
C SER A 361 -22.13 -9.30 -9.62
N PHE A 362 -22.07 -10.56 -9.19
CA PHE A 362 -21.96 -11.69 -10.11
C PHE A 362 -23.19 -11.82 -11.01
N CYS A 363 -24.39 -11.59 -10.47
CA CYS A 363 -25.63 -11.60 -11.24
C CYS A 363 -25.66 -10.52 -12.32
N GLU A 364 -25.04 -9.36 -12.10
CA GLU A 364 -24.90 -8.34 -13.14
C GLU A 364 -23.85 -8.72 -14.20
N LEU A 365 -22.75 -9.34 -13.78
CA LEU A 365 -21.64 -9.71 -14.67
C LEU A 365 -21.97 -10.83 -15.68
N VAL A 366 -23.06 -11.57 -15.49
CA VAL A 366 -23.50 -12.59 -16.46
C VAL A 366 -23.77 -11.99 -17.84
N THR A 367 -24.07 -10.69 -17.91
CA THR A 367 -24.33 -9.98 -19.16
C THR A 367 -23.07 -9.38 -19.80
N SER A 368 -21.88 -9.57 -19.22
CA SER A 368 -20.65 -9.04 -19.79
C SER A 368 -20.39 -9.56 -21.20
N ARG A 369 -19.89 -8.70 -22.09
CA ARG A 369 -19.53 -9.10 -23.47
C ARG A 369 -18.27 -9.96 -23.49
N GLU A 370 -17.41 -9.82 -22.48
CA GLU A 370 -16.18 -10.58 -22.36
C GLU A 370 -16.46 -12.05 -22.01
N LEU A 371 -16.22 -12.96 -22.96
CA LEU A 371 -16.47 -14.40 -22.79
C LEU A 371 -15.80 -14.95 -21.54
N ARG A 372 -14.53 -14.57 -21.32
CA ARG A 372 -13.74 -15.06 -20.18
C ARG A 372 -14.36 -14.66 -18.83
N ILE A 373 -14.93 -13.47 -18.76
CA ILE A 373 -15.60 -12.96 -17.55
C ILE A 373 -16.84 -13.79 -17.27
N ARG A 374 -17.66 -14.05 -18.30
CA ARG A 374 -18.85 -14.91 -18.17
C ARG A 374 -18.50 -16.33 -17.72
N GLU A 375 -17.43 -16.93 -18.23
CA GLU A 375 -16.95 -18.24 -17.79
C GLU A 375 -16.57 -18.26 -16.30
N LEU A 376 -15.81 -17.25 -15.84
CA LEU A 376 -15.39 -17.15 -14.45
C LEU A 376 -16.59 -16.89 -13.52
N VAL A 377 -17.54 -16.05 -13.93
CA VAL A 377 -18.79 -15.82 -13.20
C VAL A 377 -19.60 -17.11 -13.09
N GLN A 378 -19.68 -17.91 -14.16
CA GLN A 378 -20.34 -19.21 -14.12
C GLN A 378 -19.70 -20.14 -13.07
N VAL A 379 -18.37 -20.18 -12.99
CA VAL A 379 -17.65 -20.94 -11.96
C VAL A 379 -18.02 -20.45 -10.56
N LEU A 380 -18.05 -19.14 -10.33
CA LEU A 380 -18.41 -18.56 -9.02
C LEU A 380 -19.86 -18.91 -8.63
N LEU A 381 -20.81 -18.82 -9.56
CA LEU A 381 -22.22 -19.18 -9.33
C LEU A 381 -22.38 -20.69 -9.04
N GLN A 382 -21.58 -21.55 -9.69
CA GLN A 382 -21.55 -22.99 -9.38
C GLN A 382 -21.00 -23.24 -7.97
N LEU A 383 -19.95 -22.53 -7.55
CA LEU A 383 -19.42 -22.62 -6.19
C LEU A 383 -20.47 -22.18 -5.16
N ILE A 384 -21.22 -21.09 -5.42
CA ILE A 384 -22.34 -20.65 -4.57
C ILE A 384 -23.42 -21.73 -4.47
N THR A 385 -23.78 -22.34 -5.60
CA THR A 385 -24.76 -23.44 -5.64
C THR A 385 -24.32 -24.61 -4.76
N LYS A 386 -23.02 -24.96 -4.80
CA LYS A 386 -22.42 -26.00 -3.97
C LYS A 386 -22.44 -25.64 -2.48
N GLU A 387 -22.07 -24.41 -2.13
CA GLU A 387 -22.10 -23.94 -0.74
C GLU A 387 -23.51 -23.91 -0.14
N LEU A 388 -24.54 -23.76 -0.98
CA LEU A 388 -25.96 -23.83 -0.59
C LEU A 388 -26.54 -25.26 -0.68
N CYS A 389 -25.74 -26.25 -1.07
CA CYS A 389 -26.19 -27.62 -1.33
C CYS A 389 -27.37 -27.70 -2.31
N LEU A 390 -27.43 -26.78 -3.28
CA LEU A 390 -28.45 -26.72 -4.33
C LEU A 390 -28.06 -27.56 -5.57
N GLU A 391 -26.98 -28.33 -5.48
CA GLU A 391 -26.62 -29.28 -6.52
C GLU A 391 -27.78 -30.25 -6.73
N LYS A 392 -28.22 -30.41 -7.99
CA LYS A 392 -29.24 -31.40 -8.33
C LYS A 392 -28.75 -32.75 -7.81
N LEU A 393 -29.53 -33.40 -6.95
CA LEU A 393 -29.41 -34.84 -6.67
C LEU A 393 -29.57 -35.57 -8.00
N SER A 394 -28.49 -35.77 -8.75
CA SER A 394 -28.56 -36.56 -9.98
C SER A 394 -28.80 -38.01 -9.58
N LEU A 395 -30.08 -38.40 -9.59
CA LEU A 395 -30.61 -39.76 -9.77
C LEU A 395 -29.82 -40.87 -9.07
N ALA A 396 -29.94 -40.95 -7.75
CA ALA A 396 -29.89 -42.24 -7.07
C ALA A 396 -31.21 -43.01 -7.34
N CYS A 397 -31.45 -43.41 -8.60
CA CYS A 397 -32.59 -44.25 -8.95
C CYS A 397 -32.34 -45.08 -10.22
N GLU A 398 -31.18 -45.73 -10.33
CA GLU A 398 -30.95 -46.80 -11.32
C GLU A 398 -30.14 -47.95 -10.71
N LYS A 399 -30.57 -48.50 -9.57
CA LYS A 399 -30.15 -49.84 -9.12
C LYS A 399 -31.24 -50.57 -8.32
N PHE A 400 -32.47 -50.64 -8.83
CA PHE A 400 -33.45 -51.62 -8.34
C PHE A 400 -34.44 -52.03 -9.44
N THR A 401 -33.95 -52.51 -10.58
CA THR A 401 -34.75 -53.35 -11.48
C THR A 401 -33.88 -54.39 -12.17
N SER A 402 -33.64 -55.50 -11.49
CA SER A 402 -33.58 -56.82 -12.14
C SER A 402 -34.08 -57.85 -11.13
N ARG A 403 -35.34 -58.25 -11.30
CA ARG A 403 -35.86 -59.54 -10.85
C ARG A 403 -35.64 -60.55 -11.96
#